data_AF-A0A7J3JSP0-F1
#
_entry.id   AF-A0A7J3JSP0-F1
#
_cell.length_a   1.000
_cell.length_b   1.000
_cell.length_c   1.000
_cell.angle_alpha   90.00
_cell.angle_beta   90.00
_cell.angle_gamma   90.00
#
_symmetry.space_group_name_H-M   'P 1'
#
loop_
_entity.id
_entity.type
_entity.pdbx_description
1 polymer ?
#
loop_
_entity_poly.entity_id
_entity_poly.type
_entity_poly.pdbx_seq_one_letter_code
_entity_poly.pdbx_strand_id
1 'polypeptide(L)'
;MVFRVDSRTLRRARLWLPEGDRVRCDVCERRCVIQSGSRGICGNYVNIDNVLYHFGYGRISAVESRPIEIKPLFHYWPNSTALTFSTWGCNFYCPWCQNHHLSFRMPREEDPTTPPDELLRKAILNGDEGFSASFNEPTVNFDYLVDLAELAVKEGLYFMIVTNGYLTKNALDLLLQLNVDGWSIDIKGCPKMRRALVNIDHSIVYRNARYIADRNGHVEMVYLVVPNTNDFDECIEWIIDSHISYLGHSTPLHINRYYPAHKWHEPPTPIERLRWVAERARGEGIEYIYIGNVGDPQLESTKCPRCGKILIYRYSYRVWEFNLDRDGNRYRCPRCSYSIPIKGRYIPWKSNTLI
;
A
#
# COMPACT_ATOMS: atom_id res chain seq x y z
N MET A 1 -11.31 32.15 -2.59
CA MET A 1 -10.82 32.14 -3.99
C MET A 1 -11.65 31.10 -4.72
N VAL A 2 -12.50 31.52 -5.66
CA VAL A 2 -13.40 30.60 -6.38
C VAL A 2 -12.54 29.79 -7.35
N PHE A 3 -12.57 28.46 -7.20
CA PHE A 3 -11.87 27.54 -8.07
C PHE A 3 -12.46 27.61 -9.49
N ARG A 4 -11.74 28.20 -10.46
CA ARG A 4 -12.23 28.46 -11.83
C ARG A 4 -11.64 27.44 -12.81
N VAL A 5 -12.14 26.21 -12.76
CA VAL A 5 -11.76 25.17 -13.75
C VAL A 5 -12.99 24.77 -14.54
N ASP A 6 -12.82 24.63 -15.86
CA ASP A 6 -13.89 24.14 -16.74
C ASP A 6 -14.21 22.68 -16.40
N SER A 7 -15.38 22.46 -15.80
CA SER A 7 -15.84 21.14 -15.37
C SER A 7 -15.96 20.14 -16.52
N ARG A 8 -16.08 20.60 -17.78
CA ARG A 8 -16.11 19.72 -18.98
C ARG A 8 -14.80 19.00 -19.22
N THR A 9 -13.70 19.50 -18.65
CA THR A 9 -12.37 18.89 -18.76
C THR A 9 -12.05 17.96 -17.60
N LEU A 10 -12.92 17.91 -16.58
CA LEU A 10 -12.73 17.12 -15.37
C LEU A 10 -13.54 15.83 -15.38
N ARG A 11 -12.95 14.78 -14.81
CA ARG A 11 -13.67 13.51 -14.59
C ARG A 11 -14.66 13.68 -13.45
N ARG A 12 -15.93 13.32 -13.64
CA ARG A 12 -16.90 13.21 -12.54
C ARG A 12 -16.49 12.09 -11.59
N ALA A 13 -16.48 12.36 -10.29
CA ALA A 13 -16.11 11.36 -9.28
C ALA A 13 -17.18 10.26 -9.19
N ARG A 14 -16.75 9.02 -9.01
CA ARG A 14 -17.60 7.82 -8.90
C ARG A 14 -18.26 7.68 -7.53
N LEU A 15 -17.60 8.13 -6.46
CA LEU A 15 -18.01 7.90 -5.07
C LEU A 15 -18.24 9.19 -4.29
N TRP A 16 -19.50 9.60 -4.20
CA TRP A 16 -19.95 10.71 -3.37
C TRP A 16 -21.46 10.70 -3.18
N LEU A 17 -21.92 11.46 -2.19
CA LEU A 17 -23.34 11.65 -1.90
C LEU A 17 -23.67 13.15 -1.87
N PRO A 18 -24.86 13.56 -2.35
CA PRO A 18 -25.34 14.92 -2.13
C PRO A 18 -25.60 15.17 -0.64
N GLU A 19 -25.29 16.36 -0.16
CA GLU A 19 -25.50 16.77 1.23
C GLU A 19 -25.93 18.24 1.31
N GLY A 20 -27.21 18.50 1.02
CA GLY A 20 -27.75 19.86 0.91
C GLY A 20 -27.11 20.62 -0.26
N ASP A 21 -26.49 21.76 0.03
CA ASP A 21 -25.71 22.61 -0.88
C ASP A 21 -24.21 22.21 -0.93
N ARG A 22 -23.90 20.99 -0.49
CA ARG A 22 -22.56 20.42 -0.41
C ARG A 22 -22.57 19.00 -0.96
N VAL A 23 -21.37 18.42 -1.06
CA VAL A 23 -21.18 17.02 -1.42
C VAL A 23 -20.32 16.33 -0.38
N ARG A 24 -20.61 15.06 -0.10
CA ARG A 24 -19.79 14.19 0.74
C ARG A 24 -18.99 13.24 -0.12
N CYS A 25 -17.67 13.38 -0.12
CA CYS A 25 -16.78 12.42 -0.78
C CYS A 25 -16.82 11.08 -0.03
N ASP A 26 -16.92 9.97 -0.75
CA ASP A 26 -17.04 8.62 -0.18
C ASP A 26 -15.86 7.69 -0.57
N VAL A 27 -14.71 8.26 -0.93
CA VAL A 27 -13.50 7.50 -1.31
C VAL A 27 -12.73 6.97 -0.09
N CYS A 28 -12.55 7.80 0.93
CA CYS A 28 -11.80 7.43 2.15
C CYS A 28 -12.56 7.82 3.42
N GLU A 29 -12.15 7.25 4.56
CA GLU A 29 -12.86 7.41 5.84
C GLU A 29 -12.76 8.81 6.44
N ARG A 30 -12.11 9.75 5.75
CA ARG A 30 -12.24 11.18 6.07
C ARG A 30 -13.60 11.77 5.71
N ARG A 31 -14.31 11.17 4.76
CA ARG A 31 -15.67 11.54 4.35
C ARG A 31 -15.89 13.06 4.21
N CYS A 32 -14.96 13.73 3.53
CA CYS A 32 -14.96 15.19 3.45
C CYS A 32 -16.30 15.72 2.92
N VAL A 33 -16.89 16.66 3.65
CA VAL A 33 -18.06 17.44 3.21
C VAL A 33 -17.53 18.72 2.56
N ILE A 34 -17.74 18.87 1.26
CA ILE A 34 -17.07 19.86 0.41
C ILE A 34 -18.10 20.86 -0.11
N GLN A 35 -17.89 22.15 0.18
CA GLN A 35 -18.68 23.25 -0.35
C GLN A 35 -18.40 23.49 -1.84
N SER A 36 -19.40 23.99 -2.58
CA SER A 36 -19.20 24.37 -3.98
C SER A 36 -18.04 25.36 -4.12
N GLY A 37 -17.18 25.15 -5.12
CA GLY A 37 -15.94 25.90 -5.34
C GLY A 37 -14.77 25.53 -4.42
N SER A 38 -14.91 24.51 -3.56
CA SER A 38 -13.87 24.05 -2.63
C SER A 38 -13.38 22.64 -2.96
N ARG A 39 -12.24 22.26 -2.36
CA ARG A 39 -11.63 20.93 -2.49
C ARG A 39 -11.65 20.15 -1.18
N GLY A 40 -11.63 18.83 -1.29
CA GLY A 40 -11.35 17.94 -0.16
C GLY A 40 -9.90 18.08 0.32
N ILE A 41 -9.61 17.54 1.51
CA ILE A 41 -8.31 17.74 2.19
C ILE A 41 -7.11 17.21 1.39
N CYS A 42 -7.28 16.14 0.62
CA CYS A 42 -6.22 15.59 -0.24
C CYS A 42 -5.93 16.47 -1.47
N GLY A 43 -6.78 17.46 -1.77
CA GLY A 43 -6.68 18.32 -2.94
C GLY A 43 -7.16 17.71 -4.26
N ASN A 44 -7.49 16.42 -4.30
CA ASN A 44 -7.80 15.70 -5.55
C ASN A 44 -9.28 15.81 -5.96
N TYR A 45 -10.19 16.11 -5.03
CA TYR A 45 -11.62 16.18 -5.30
C TYR A 45 -12.14 17.60 -5.10
N VAL A 46 -12.90 18.11 -6.06
CA VAL A 46 -13.48 19.47 -6.07
C VAL A 46 -14.99 19.39 -6.25
N ASN A 47 -15.74 20.19 -5.48
CA ASN A 47 -17.18 20.35 -5.70
C ASN A 47 -17.39 21.54 -6.65
N ILE A 48 -18.06 21.31 -7.79
CA ILE A 48 -18.49 22.36 -8.72
C ILE A 48 -19.99 22.18 -8.90
N ASP A 49 -20.77 23.18 -8.51
CA ASP A 49 -22.23 23.22 -8.65
C ASP A 49 -22.92 21.96 -8.10
N ASN A 50 -22.51 21.56 -6.89
CA ASN A 50 -23.04 20.39 -6.16
C ASN A 50 -22.77 19.03 -6.84
N VAL A 51 -21.75 18.98 -7.68
CA VAL A 51 -21.24 17.75 -8.28
C VAL A 51 -19.77 17.59 -7.92
N LEU A 52 -19.40 16.41 -7.44
CA LEU A 52 -18.01 16.11 -7.14
C LEU A 52 -17.25 15.71 -8.41
N TYR A 53 -16.15 16.40 -8.69
CA TYR A 53 -15.22 16.12 -9.77
C TYR A 53 -13.85 15.73 -9.22
N HIS A 54 -13.17 14.83 -9.93
CA HIS A 54 -11.82 14.38 -9.64
C HIS A 54 -10.81 15.26 -10.40
N PHE A 55 -10.34 16.29 -9.72
CA PHE A 55 -9.31 17.19 -10.23
C PHE A 55 -7.95 16.49 -10.41
N GLY A 56 -7.60 15.55 -9.54
CA GLY A 56 -6.36 14.77 -9.62
C GLY A 56 -6.24 13.75 -10.75
N TYR A 57 -7.32 13.51 -11.50
CA TYR A 57 -7.41 12.39 -12.44
C TYR A 57 -6.25 12.39 -13.45
N GLY A 58 -5.44 11.33 -13.42
CA GLY A 58 -4.31 11.14 -14.32
C GLY A 58 -3.12 12.08 -14.10
N ARG A 59 -3.13 12.93 -13.06
CA ARG A 59 -1.98 13.78 -12.71
C ARG A 59 -0.95 12.97 -11.93
N ILE A 60 -0.11 12.27 -12.67
CA ILE A 60 0.88 11.33 -12.14
C ILE A 60 2.14 12.08 -11.71
N SER A 61 2.65 11.79 -10.51
CA SER A 61 3.83 12.47 -9.94
C SER A 61 5.15 11.71 -10.18
N ALA A 62 5.08 10.39 -10.33
CA ALA A 62 6.22 9.54 -10.66
C ALA A 62 5.73 8.23 -11.33
N VAL A 63 6.59 7.64 -12.17
CA VAL A 63 6.39 6.33 -12.81
C VAL A 63 7.74 5.61 -12.90
N GLU A 64 7.84 4.40 -12.37
CA GLU A 64 9.03 3.54 -12.47
C GLU A 64 8.70 2.05 -12.38
N SER A 65 9.35 1.20 -13.16
CA SER A 65 9.23 -0.26 -13.02
C SER A 65 10.08 -0.74 -11.84
N ARG A 66 9.46 -1.43 -10.87
CA ARG A 66 10.14 -1.86 -9.64
C ARG A 66 9.85 -3.32 -9.31
N PRO A 67 10.82 -4.05 -8.72
CA PRO A 67 10.58 -5.39 -8.19
C PRO A 67 9.45 -5.41 -7.15
N ILE A 68 8.82 -6.55 -6.93
CA ILE A 68 7.92 -6.69 -5.77
C ILE A 68 8.71 -6.61 -4.46
N GLU A 69 9.95 -7.09 -4.41
CA GLU A 69 10.74 -7.18 -3.17
C GLU A 69 11.16 -5.83 -2.57
N ILE A 70 11.06 -4.72 -3.31
CA ILE A 70 11.22 -3.37 -2.73
C ILE A 70 9.92 -2.83 -2.13
N LYS A 71 8.80 -3.51 -2.39
CA LYS A 71 7.49 -3.27 -1.82
C LYS A 71 7.35 -4.30 -0.68
N PRO A 72 6.98 -3.91 0.55
CA PRO A 72 6.80 -4.86 1.65
C PRO A 72 5.54 -5.72 1.42
N LEU A 73 5.68 -6.66 0.48
CA LEU A 73 4.67 -7.58 -0.06
C LEU A 73 5.38 -8.88 -0.53
N PHE A 74 6.12 -9.51 0.37
CA PHE A 74 7.08 -10.59 0.07
C PHE A 74 6.43 -11.91 -0.36
N HIS A 75 5.17 -12.11 -0.03
CA HIS A 75 4.39 -13.31 -0.36
C HIS A 75 3.48 -13.10 -1.57
N TYR A 76 3.73 -12.07 -2.38
CA TYR A 76 2.96 -11.75 -3.56
C TYR A 76 3.87 -11.72 -4.78
N TRP A 77 3.50 -12.41 -5.85
CA TRP A 77 4.22 -12.44 -7.14
C TRP A 77 5.76 -12.38 -7.02
N PRO A 78 6.39 -13.35 -6.36
CA PRO A 78 7.81 -13.26 -6.01
C PRO A 78 8.69 -13.10 -7.25
N ASN A 79 9.66 -12.19 -7.18
CA ASN A 79 10.64 -11.83 -8.20
C ASN A 79 10.07 -11.19 -9.48
N SER A 80 8.78 -10.83 -9.50
CA SER A 80 8.17 -10.06 -10.59
C SER A 80 8.49 -8.57 -10.51
N THR A 81 8.20 -7.83 -11.58
CA THR A 81 8.21 -6.36 -11.59
C THR A 81 6.81 -5.81 -11.83
N ALA A 82 6.54 -4.64 -11.22
CA ALA A 82 5.31 -3.90 -11.44
C ALA A 82 5.63 -2.47 -11.87
N LEU A 83 4.91 -1.95 -12.86
CA LEU A 83 4.94 -0.53 -13.18
C LEU A 83 4.35 0.23 -11.99
N THR A 84 5.22 0.91 -11.27
CA THR A 84 4.89 1.62 -10.04
C THR A 84 4.64 3.09 -10.35
N PHE A 85 3.54 3.64 -9.86
CA PHE A 85 3.18 5.04 -10.10
C PHE A 85 2.57 5.70 -8.87
N SER A 86 2.52 7.03 -8.87
CA SER A 86 1.96 7.85 -7.80
C SER A 86 1.16 9.04 -8.30
N THR A 87 0.55 9.77 -7.37
CA THR A 87 -0.20 11.00 -7.63
C THR A 87 0.29 12.13 -6.71
N TRP A 88 -0.40 13.26 -6.75
CA TRP A 88 -0.18 14.40 -5.86
C TRP A 88 -1.17 14.39 -4.70
N GLY A 89 -0.72 14.81 -3.52
CA GLY A 89 -1.54 14.89 -2.33
C GLY A 89 -1.65 13.57 -1.57
N CYS A 90 -2.19 13.61 -0.36
CA CYS A 90 -2.36 12.45 0.50
C CYS A 90 -3.54 12.73 1.43
N ASN A 91 -4.21 11.69 1.92
CA ASN A 91 -5.21 11.84 2.97
C ASN A 91 -4.56 11.82 4.37
N PHE A 92 -3.31 11.39 4.56
CA PHE A 92 -2.62 11.44 5.85
C PHE A 92 -1.49 12.49 5.81
N TYR A 93 -1.22 13.14 6.95
CA TYR A 93 -0.11 14.08 7.10
C TYR A 93 0.93 13.52 8.07
N CYS A 94 1.60 12.45 7.65
CA CYS A 94 2.66 11.80 8.44
C CYS A 94 3.87 12.74 8.53
N PRO A 95 4.29 13.22 9.73
CA PRO A 95 5.42 14.14 9.83
C PRO A 95 6.77 13.52 9.46
N TRP A 96 6.85 12.18 9.34
CA TRP A 96 7.99 11.40 8.87
C TRP A 96 7.87 10.95 7.40
N CYS A 97 7.00 11.56 6.58
CA CYS A 97 6.80 11.11 5.20
C CYS A 97 8.08 11.27 4.36
N GLN A 98 8.63 10.16 3.87
CA GLN A 98 9.79 10.17 2.96
C GLN A 98 9.44 10.83 1.61
N ASN A 99 8.20 10.67 1.15
CA ASN A 99 7.70 11.25 -0.09
C ASN A 99 6.89 12.54 0.14
N HIS A 100 7.28 13.35 1.13
CA HIS A 100 6.55 14.57 1.52
C HIS A 100 6.41 15.58 0.37
N HIS A 101 7.40 15.67 -0.51
CA HIS A 101 7.41 16.58 -1.66
C HIS A 101 6.25 16.33 -2.65
N LEU A 102 5.80 15.08 -2.77
CA LEU A 102 4.64 14.70 -3.58
C LEU A 102 3.36 14.50 -2.75
N SER A 103 3.49 14.07 -1.48
CA SER A 103 2.35 13.79 -0.61
C SER A 103 1.68 15.06 -0.07
N PHE A 104 2.44 16.14 0.10
CA PHE A 104 1.94 17.41 0.70
C PHE A 104 1.85 18.56 -0.30
N ARG A 105 2.01 18.25 -1.60
CA ARG A 105 1.68 19.16 -2.70
C ARG A 105 0.33 18.75 -3.29
N MET A 106 -0.63 19.68 -3.34
CA MET A 106 -1.89 19.45 -4.04
C MET A 106 -1.69 19.48 -5.56
N PRO A 107 -2.48 18.70 -6.33
CA PRO A 107 -2.46 18.77 -7.78
C PRO A 107 -2.83 20.18 -8.29
N ARG A 108 -2.17 20.60 -9.37
CA ARG A 108 -2.35 21.88 -10.07
C ARG A 108 -2.81 21.68 -11.51
N GLU A 109 -3.27 22.74 -12.15
CA GLU A 109 -3.77 22.67 -13.52
C GLU A 109 -2.65 22.36 -14.51
N GLU A 110 -1.44 22.87 -14.25
CA GLU A 110 -0.25 22.71 -15.09
C GLU A 110 0.41 21.33 -14.96
N ASP A 111 -0.05 20.49 -14.03
CA ASP A 111 0.48 19.13 -13.88
C ASP A 111 0.11 18.29 -15.10
N PRO A 112 1.08 17.56 -15.69
CA PRO A 112 0.81 16.71 -16.84
C PRO A 112 -0.18 15.61 -16.49
N THR A 113 -1.09 15.34 -17.42
CA THR A 113 -2.04 14.23 -17.29
C THR A 113 -1.61 13.06 -18.16
N THR A 114 -1.51 11.88 -17.57
CA THR A 114 -1.23 10.62 -18.25
C THR A 114 -2.51 9.78 -18.27
N PRO A 115 -3.10 9.47 -19.44
CA PRO A 115 -4.28 8.61 -19.50
C PRO A 115 -3.94 7.15 -19.14
N PRO A 116 -4.90 6.35 -18.63
CA PRO A 116 -4.62 4.97 -18.18
C PRO A 116 -4.01 4.06 -19.26
N ASP A 117 -4.40 4.21 -20.52
CA ASP A 117 -3.88 3.40 -21.63
C ASP A 117 -2.40 3.69 -21.92
N GLU A 118 -1.89 4.88 -21.60
CA GLU A 118 -0.47 5.19 -21.72
C GLU A 118 0.36 4.43 -20.66
N LEU A 119 -0.12 4.35 -19.41
CA LEU A 119 0.53 3.52 -18.39
C LEU A 119 0.46 2.03 -18.75
N LEU A 120 -0.65 1.58 -19.34
CA LEU A 120 -0.78 0.23 -19.85
C LEU A 120 0.29 -0.11 -20.88
N ARG A 121 0.45 0.74 -21.90
CA ARG A 121 1.49 0.55 -22.92
C ARG A 121 2.88 0.53 -22.29
N LYS A 122 3.16 1.41 -21.32
CA LYS A 122 4.45 1.44 -20.61
C LYS A 122 4.72 0.14 -19.84
N ALA A 123 3.74 -0.40 -19.13
CA ALA A 123 3.89 -1.65 -18.39
C ALA A 123 4.19 -2.83 -19.34
N ILE A 124 3.46 -2.92 -20.46
CA ILE A 124 3.67 -3.95 -21.48
C ILE A 124 5.06 -3.81 -22.11
N LEU A 125 5.48 -2.60 -22.47
CA LEU A 125 6.80 -2.34 -23.08
C LEU A 125 7.95 -2.69 -22.12
N ASN A 126 7.80 -2.40 -20.82
CA ASN A 126 8.78 -2.77 -19.80
C ASN A 126 8.74 -4.26 -19.44
N GLY A 127 7.73 -4.98 -19.93
CA GLY A 127 7.49 -6.38 -19.61
C GLY A 127 7.07 -6.60 -18.17
N ASP A 128 6.48 -5.62 -17.49
CA ASP A 128 6.01 -5.76 -16.11
C ASP A 128 4.85 -6.78 -16.02
N GLU A 129 4.79 -7.53 -14.91
CA GLU A 129 3.71 -8.49 -14.65
C GLU A 129 2.46 -7.84 -14.04
N GLY A 130 2.55 -6.57 -13.64
CA GLY A 130 1.43 -5.85 -13.04
C GLY A 130 1.67 -4.38 -12.78
N PHE A 131 0.73 -3.77 -12.06
CA PHE A 131 0.80 -2.39 -11.60
C PHE A 131 0.97 -2.30 -10.09
N SER A 132 1.59 -1.21 -9.63
CA SER A 132 1.66 -0.84 -8.23
C SER A 132 1.38 0.64 -8.03
N ALA A 133 0.24 0.98 -7.45
CA ALA A 133 0.01 2.35 -7.01
C ALA A 133 0.69 2.58 -5.63
N SER A 134 1.57 3.57 -5.50
CA SER A 134 2.43 3.75 -4.32
C SER A 134 2.98 5.20 -4.15
N PHE A 135 4.11 5.34 -3.44
CA PHE A 135 4.83 6.55 -2.99
C PHE A 135 4.07 7.48 -2.03
N ASN A 136 2.84 7.87 -2.34
CA ASN A 136 1.95 8.61 -1.44
C ASN A 136 0.79 7.73 -0.97
N GLU A 137 -0.38 8.32 -0.66
CA GLU A 137 -1.62 7.55 -0.60
C GLU A 137 -2.24 7.51 -2.00
N PRO A 138 -2.05 6.42 -2.77
CA PRO A 138 -2.49 6.36 -4.17
C PRO A 138 -4.01 6.42 -4.32
N THR A 139 -4.77 6.03 -3.30
CA THR A 139 -6.24 5.95 -3.36
C THR A 139 -6.91 7.32 -3.41
N VAL A 140 -6.15 8.41 -3.21
CA VAL A 140 -6.66 9.76 -3.50
C VAL A 140 -6.85 10.02 -5.00
N ASN A 141 -6.29 9.17 -5.87
CA ASN A 141 -6.53 9.15 -7.32
C ASN A 141 -7.49 8.01 -7.72
N PHE A 142 -8.53 7.79 -6.91
CA PHE A 142 -9.39 6.59 -6.98
C PHE A 142 -9.99 6.31 -8.36
N ASP A 143 -10.61 7.30 -9.01
CA ASP A 143 -11.28 7.06 -10.29
C ASP A 143 -10.29 6.64 -11.40
N TYR A 144 -9.04 7.09 -11.31
CA TYR A 144 -7.97 6.66 -12.20
C TYR A 144 -7.52 5.22 -11.92
N LEU A 145 -7.45 4.83 -10.63
CA LEU A 145 -7.15 3.45 -10.24
C LEU A 145 -8.21 2.49 -10.79
N VAL A 146 -9.49 2.88 -10.73
CA VAL A 146 -10.61 2.09 -11.29
C VAL A 146 -10.43 1.90 -12.79
N ASP A 147 -10.24 2.98 -13.55
CA ASP A 147 -10.08 2.90 -15.01
C ASP A 147 -8.81 2.11 -15.41
N LEU A 148 -7.70 2.25 -14.67
CA LEU A 148 -6.49 1.47 -14.93
C LEU A 148 -6.64 0.00 -14.55
N ALA A 149 -7.37 -0.32 -13.47
CA ALA A 149 -7.64 -1.70 -13.07
C ALA A 149 -8.52 -2.44 -14.08
N GLU A 150 -9.52 -1.76 -14.66
CA GLU A 150 -10.32 -2.29 -15.77
C GLU A 150 -9.44 -2.67 -16.98
N LEU A 151 -8.39 -1.90 -17.27
CA LEU A 151 -7.43 -2.21 -18.32
C LEU A 151 -6.48 -3.36 -17.93
N ALA A 152 -5.97 -3.35 -16.69
CA ALA A 152 -5.06 -4.38 -16.19
C ALA A 152 -5.69 -5.77 -16.26
N VAL A 153 -6.96 -5.91 -15.87
CA VAL A 153 -7.71 -7.16 -15.96
C VAL A 153 -7.79 -7.69 -17.40
N LYS A 154 -8.02 -6.81 -18.38
CA LYS A 154 -8.12 -7.20 -19.81
C LYS A 154 -6.80 -7.75 -20.36
N GLU A 155 -5.67 -7.21 -19.89
CA GLU A 155 -4.32 -7.62 -20.30
C GLU A 155 -3.70 -8.71 -19.40
N GLY A 156 -4.44 -9.20 -18.39
CA GLY A 156 -3.94 -10.22 -17.46
C GLY A 156 -2.81 -9.75 -16.55
N LEU A 157 -2.71 -8.45 -16.30
CA LEU A 157 -1.76 -7.82 -15.38
C LEU A 157 -2.34 -7.78 -13.98
N TYR A 158 -1.57 -8.18 -12.96
CA TYR A 158 -2.03 -8.01 -11.57
C TYR A 158 -2.04 -6.53 -11.18
N PHE A 159 -2.80 -6.18 -10.15
CA PHE A 159 -2.81 -4.81 -9.63
C PHE A 159 -2.67 -4.82 -8.11
N MET A 160 -1.61 -4.16 -7.63
CA MET A 160 -1.40 -3.95 -6.20
C MET A 160 -1.41 -2.48 -5.78
N ILE A 161 -1.66 -2.25 -4.49
CA ILE A 161 -1.68 -0.93 -3.87
C ILE A 161 -0.84 -0.97 -2.58
N VAL A 162 0.05 0.02 -2.44
CA VAL A 162 0.73 0.35 -1.17
C VAL A 162 0.00 1.55 -0.57
N THR A 163 -0.67 1.35 0.57
CA THR A 163 -1.66 2.31 1.10
C THR A 163 -1.62 2.35 2.62
N ASN A 164 -2.09 3.45 3.21
CA ASN A 164 -2.43 3.51 4.64
C ASN A 164 -3.75 2.77 4.98
N GLY A 165 -4.46 2.24 3.99
CA GLY A 165 -5.63 1.39 4.17
C GLY A 165 -6.88 2.15 4.62
N TYR A 166 -6.92 3.48 4.60
CA TYR A 166 -8.01 4.29 5.15
C TYR A 166 -9.19 4.53 4.18
N LEU A 167 -9.49 3.55 3.31
CA LEU A 167 -10.57 3.61 2.33
C LEU A 167 -11.95 3.36 2.95
N THR A 168 -13.01 3.82 2.30
CA THR A 168 -14.37 3.34 2.61
C THR A 168 -14.58 1.93 2.05
N LYS A 169 -15.57 1.21 2.59
CA LYS A 169 -15.94 -0.11 2.04
C LYS A 169 -16.42 -0.05 0.59
N ASN A 170 -17.14 1.00 0.20
CA ASN A 170 -17.58 1.21 -1.18
C ASN A 170 -16.40 1.34 -2.15
N ALA A 171 -15.35 2.07 -1.75
CA ALA A 171 -14.12 2.17 -2.53
C ALA A 171 -13.38 0.82 -2.61
N LEU A 172 -13.30 0.08 -1.49
CA LEU A 172 -12.71 -1.26 -1.49
C LEU A 172 -13.48 -2.23 -2.40
N ASP A 173 -14.82 -2.25 -2.34
CA ASP A 173 -15.63 -3.15 -3.16
C ASP A 173 -15.38 -2.96 -4.65
N LEU A 174 -15.30 -1.72 -5.12
CA LEU A 174 -15.00 -1.41 -6.52
C LEU A 174 -13.61 -1.91 -6.95
N LEU A 175 -12.58 -1.68 -6.13
CA LEU A 175 -11.21 -2.12 -6.45
C LEU A 175 -11.10 -3.65 -6.41
N LEU A 176 -11.72 -4.30 -5.43
CA LEU A 176 -11.73 -5.76 -5.29
C LEU A 176 -12.50 -6.44 -6.43
N GLN A 177 -13.63 -5.85 -6.87
CA GLN A 177 -14.38 -6.33 -8.04
C GLN A 177 -13.55 -6.28 -9.33
N LEU A 178 -12.59 -5.35 -9.41
CA LEU A 178 -11.65 -5.21 -10.52
C LEU A 178 -10.34 -5.98 -10.30
N ASN A 179 -10.34 -6.96 -9.40
CA ASN A 179 -9.20 -7.83 -9.11
C ASN A 179 -7.92 -7.06 -8.74
N VAL A 180 -8.07 -5.92 -8.05
CA VAL A 180 -6.97 -5.32 -7.29
C VAL A 180 -6.73 -6.18 -6.06
N ASP A 181 -5.76 -7.10 -6.16
CA ASP A 181 -5.64 -8.24 -5.26
C ASP A 181 -4.35 -8.24 -4.44
N GLY A 182 -3.43 -7.30 -4.62
CA GLY A 182 -2.26 -7.12 -3.77
C GLY A 182 -2.33 -5.87 -2.88
N TRP A 183 -2.22 -6.01 -1.57
CA TRP A 183 -2.38 -4.91 -0.62
C TRP A 183 -1.25 -4.89 0.40
N SER A 184 -0.36 -3.91 0.27
CA SER A 184 0.64 -3.59 1.28
C SER A 184 0.09 -2.46 2.15
N ILE A 185 -0.34 -2.78 3.37
CA ILE A 185 -1.10 -1.86 4.22
C ILE A 185 -0.22 -1.36 5.36
N ASP A 186 0.03 -0.07 5.36
CA ASP A 186 0.85 0.59 6.36
C ASP A 186 0.09 0.86 7.68
N ILE A 187 0.58 0.24 8.75
CA ILE A 187 0.24 0.58 10.14
C ILE A 187 1.05 1.81 10.54
N LYS A 188 0.38 2.96 10.63
CA LYS A 188 1.02 4.21 11.02
C LYS A 188 1.08 4.43 12.53
N GLY A 189 0.32 3.67 13.33
CA GLY A 189 0.21 3.87 14.77
C GLY A 189 -0.85 3.02 15.45
N CYS A 190 -1.26 3.45 16.65
CA CYS A 190 -2.23 2.81 17.53
C CYS A 190 -3.13 3.87 18.22
N PRO A 191 -4.26 3.49 18.86
CA PRO A 191 -5.16 4.43 19.52
C PRO A 191 -4.51 5.29 20.62
N LYS A 192 -3.43 4.80 21.24
CA LYS A 192 -2.70 5.51 22.31
C LYS A 192 -1.53 6.36 21.81
N MET A 193 -1.30 6.38 20.49
CA MET A 193 -0.27 7.19 19.85
C MET A 193 -0.45 8.67 20.19
N ARG A 194 0.66 9.38 20.41
CA ARG A 194 0.68 10.82 20.72
C ARG A 194 1.53 11.57 19.68
N ARG A 195 1.38 12.90 19.65
CA ARG A 195 2.13 13.87 18.81
C ARG A 195 1.81 13.87 17.32
N ALA A 196 1.48 12.73 16.72
CA ALA A 196 1.22 12.62 15.29
C ALA A 196 0.01 11.73 15.01
N LEU A 197 -0.72 12.05 13.93
CA LEU A 197 -1.88 11.28 13.46
C LEU A 197 -2.97 11.00 14.52
N VAL A 198 -3.04 11.80 15.58
CA VAL A 198 -3.98 11.60 16.72
C VAL A 198 -5.46 11.64 16.34
N ASN A 199 -5.79 12.18 15.16
CA ASN A 199 -7.15 12.26 14.62
C ASN A 199 -7.48 11.10 13.65
N ILE A 200 -6.59 10.12 13.52
CA ILE A 200 -6.79 8.91 12.72
C ILE A 200 -7.25 7.79 13.62
N ASP A 201 -8.34 7.11 13.23
CA ASP A 201 -8.76 5.89 13.88
C ASP A 201 -7.97 4.70 13.30
N HIS A 202 -6.92 4.29 14.00
CA HIS A 202 -6.07 3.19 13.56
C HIS A 202 -6.79 1.84 13.47
N SER A 203 -7.93 1.66 14.13
CA SER A 203 -8.71 0.40 14.04
C SER A 203 -9.31 0.18 12.64
N ILE A 204 -9.58 1.26 11.91
CA ILE A 204 -10.10 1.21 10.53
C ILE A 204 -9.12 0.51 9.59
N VAL A 205 -7.81 0.67 9.81
CA VAL A 205 -6.77 0.04 8.99
C VAL A 205 -6.89 -1.49 9.07
N TYR A 206 -7.01 -2.05 10.28
CA TYR A 206 -7.20 -3.49 10.49
C TYR A 206 -8.57 -3.98 10.03
N ARG A 207 -9.64 -3.20 10.27
CA ARG A 207 -10.98 -3.48 9.73
C ARG A 207 -10.94 -3.65 8.22
N ASN A 208 -10.23 -2.77 7.52
CA ASN A 208 -10.11 -2.81 6.07
C ASN A 208 -9.19 -3.92 5.58
N ALA A 209 -8.07 -4.16 6.26
CA ALA A 209 -7.20 -5.30 6.00
C ALA A 209 -7.98 -6.62 6.07
N ARG A 210 -8.79 -6.82 7.13
CA ARG A 210 -9.69 -7.97 7.25
C ARG A 210 -10.69 -8.01 6.10
N TYR A 211 -11.34 -6.89 5.80
CA TYR A 211 -12.35 -6.79 4.73
C TYR A 211 -11.81 -7.24 3.37
N ILE A 212 -10.57 -6.83 3.05
CA ILE A 212 -9.83 -7.22 1.84
C ILE A 212 -9.52 -8.72 1.86
N ALA A 213 -8.96 -9.23 2.97
CA ALA A 213 -8.59 -10.64 3.11
C ALA A 213 -9.80 -11.58 2.97
N ASP A 214 -10.94 -11.21 3.57
CA ASP A 214 -12.21 -11.95 3.45
C ASP A 214 -12.76 -11.99 2.01
N ARG A 215 -12.26 -11.13 1.12
CA ARG A 215 -12.65 -11.01 -0.29
C ARG A 215 -11.54 -11.43 -1.25
N ASN A 216 -10.67 -12.35 -0.82
CA ASN A 216 -9.61 -12.96 -1.63
C ASN A 216 -8.49 -12.00 -2.06
N GLY A 217 -8.42 -10.81 -1.46
CA GLY A 217 -7.25 -9.93 -1.56
C GLY A 217 -6.09 -10.47 -0.70
N HIS A 218 -4.88 -10.39 -1.22
CA HIS A 218 -3.65 -10.72 -0.51
C HIS A 218 -3.17 -9.50 0.27
N VAL A 219 -3.09 -9.63 1.59
CA VAL A 219 -2.72 -8.54 2.50
C VAL A 219 -1.39 -8.86 3.16
N GLU A 220 -0.50 -7.87 3.20
CA GLU A 220 0.63 -7.86 4.13
C GLU A 220 0.65 -6.52 4.87
N MET A 221 0.90 -6.58 6.18
CA MET A 221 0.88 -5.40 7.03
C MET A 221 2.29 -4.86 7.22
N VAL A 222 2.42 -3.53 7.25
CA VAL A 222 3.71 -2.84 7.33
C VAL A 222 3.69 -1.88 8.50
N TYR A 223 4.38 -2.25 9.57
CA TYR A 223 4.53 -1.41 10.74
C TYR A 223 5.87 -0.68 10.70
N LEU A 224 5.83 0.62 10.39
CA LEU A 224 6.97 1.51 10.54
C LEU A 224 7.10 1.90 12.01
N VAL A 225 8.15 1.41 12.68
CA VAL A 225 8.43 1.74 14.07
C VAL A 225 9.10 3.10 14.12
N VAL A 226 8.39 4.14 14.55
CA VAL A 226 8.82 5.54 14.58
C VAL A 226 9.08 5.96 16.04
N PRO A 227 10.30 6.43 16.37
CA PRO A 227 10.66 6.80 17.73
C PRO A 227 9.81 7.94 18.29
N ASN A 228 9.54 7.86 19.60
CA ASN A 228 8.81 8.85 20.39
C ASN A 228 7.38 9.12 19.89
N THR A 229 6.75 8.14 19.22
CA THR A 229 5.34 8.26 18.81
C THR A 229 4.60 6.93 18.75
N ASN A 230 5.18 5.85 18.21
CA ASN A 230 4.51 4.56 18.14
C ASN A 230 5.39 3.38 18.57
N ASP A 231 6.59 3.63 19.11
CA ASP A 231 7.61 2.62 19.44
C ASP A 231 7.61 2.18 20.91
N PHE A 232 6.59 2.55 21.69
CA PHE A 232 6.42 2.16 23.09
C PHE A 232 5.58 0.88 23.23
N ASP A 233 5.82 0.11 24.29
CA ASP A 233 5.32 -1.26 24.46
C ASP A 233 3.80 -1.37 24.26
N GLU A 234 3.02 -0.52 24.91
CA GLU A 234 1.56 -0.55 24.80
C GLU A 234 1.03 -0.33 23.36
N CYS A 235 1.74 0.45 22.54
CA CYS A 235 1.38 0.61 21.13
C CYS A 235 1.70 -0.66 20.33
N ILE A 236 2.85 -1.28 20.62
CA ILE A 236 3.32 -2.49 19.97
C ILE A 236 2.42 -3.68 20.30
N GLU A 237 2.04 -3.85 21.57
CA GLU A 237 1.12 -4.92 21.97
C GLU A 237 -0.22 -4.75 21.26
N TRP A 238 -0.78 -3.53 21.21
CA TRP A 238 -2.00 -3.28 20.45
C TRP A 238 -1.87 -3.64 18.96
N ILE A 239 -0.72 -3.37 18.35
CA ILE A 239 -0.45 -3.70 16.94
C ILE A 239 -0.40 -5.22 16.73
N ILE A 240 0.33 -5.94 17.59
CA ILE A 240 0.46 -7.40 17.52
C ILE A 240 -0.91 -8.06 17.75
N ASP A 241 -1.63 -7.66 18.79
CA ASP A 241 -2.96 -8.16 19.12
C ASP A 241 -3.96 -7.88 17.98
N SER A 242 -3.94 -6.68 17.41
CA SER A 242 -4.80 -6.31 16.29
C SER A 242 -4.47 -7.12 15.03
N HIS A 243 -3.18 -7.36 14.76
CA HIS A 243 -2.75 -8.17 13.63
C HIS A 243 -3.27 -9.60 13.75
N ILE A 244 -3.08 -10.24 14.91
CA ILE A 244 -3.52 -11.62 15.15
C ILE A 244 -5.06 -11.70 15.12
N SER A 245 -5.75 -10.82 15.83
CA SER A 245 -7.22 -10.88 15.95
C SER A 245 -7.95 -10.64 14.62
N TYR A 246 -7.44 -9.74 13.77
CA TYR A 246 -8.06 -9.47 12.48
C TYR A 246 -7.56 -10.41 11.39
N LEU A 247 -6.26 -10.69 11.31
CA LEU A 247 -5.63 -11.29 10.13
C LEU A 247 -5.05 -12.69 10.39
N GLY A 248 -5.02 -13.13 11.65
CA GLY A 248 -4.47 -14.42 12.05
C GLY A 248 -2.94 -14.50 11.96
N HIS A 249 -2.42 -15.66 12.34
CA HIS A 249 -0.98 -15.91 12.49
C HIS A 249 -0.20 -15.97 11.18
N SER A 250 -0.86 -16.35 10.07
CA SER A 250 -0.21 -16.59 8.78
C SER A 250 -0.08 -15.35 7.90
N THR A 251 -0.71 -14.23 8.26
CA THR A 251 -0.60 -12.98 7.50
C THR A 251 0.75 -12.32 7.79
N PRO A 252 1.57 -12.00 6.77
CA PRO A 252 2.86 -11.38 6.99
C PRO A 252 2.81 -10.01 7.67
N LEU A 253 3.75 -9.79 8.59
CA LEU A 253 3.98 -8.51 9.27
C LEU A 253 5.41 -8.03 9.03
N HIS A 254 5.55 -6.87 8.41
CA HIS A 254 6.83 -6.21 8.17
C HIS A 254 7.08 -5.15 9.24
N ILE A 255 8.15 -5.31 10.00
CA ILE A 255 8.62 -4.37 11.01
C ILE A 255 9.70 -3.49 10.38
N ASN A 256 9.30 -2.33 9.88
CA ASN A 256 10.20 -1.48 9.11
C ASN A 256 10.91 -0.46 9.99
N ARG A 257 12.21 -0.28 9.68
CA ARG A 257 13.02 0.78 10.28
C ARG A 257 12.61 2.14 9.75
N TYR A 258 12.40 3.08 10.67
CA TYR A 258 12.26 4.50 10.36
C TYR A 258 13.61 5.16 10.15
N TYR A 259 13.62 6.17 9.27
CA TYR A 259 14.72 7.11 9.06
C TYR A 259 14.17 8.55 9.06
N PRO A 260 14.95 9.52 9.58
CA PRO A 260 14.56 10.94 9.60
C PRO A 260 14.07 11.44 8.24
N ALA A 261 12.91 12.10 8.26
CA ALA A 261 12.31 12.68 7.06
C ALA A 261 11.32 13.80 7.41
N HIS A 262 11.15 14.73 6.48
CA HIS A 262 10.21 15.84 6.57
C HIS A 262 10.36 16.66 7.87
N LYS A 263 9.44 16.49 8.84
CA LYS A 263 9.37 17.25 10.10
C LYS A 263 9.62 16.37 11.34
N TRP A 264 9.91 15.09 11.15
CA TRP A 264 10.29 14.19 12.23
C TRP A 264 11.81 13.98 12.19
N HIS A 265 12.48 14.48 13.22
CA HIS A 265 13.95 14.55 13.29
C HIS A 265 14.55 13.58 14.31
N GLU A 266 13.72 12.71 14.90
CA GLU A 266 14.19 11.63 15.76
C GLU A 266 15.17 10.75 14.96
N PRO A 267 16.22 10.18 15.59
CA PRO A 267 17.20 9.33 14.91
C PRO A 267 16.55 8.05 14.34
N PRO A 268 17.21 7.35 13.40
CA PRO A 268 16.71 6.07 12.91
C PRO A 268 16.43 5.10 14.07
N THR A 269 15.34 4.34 13.97
CA THR A 269 14.95 3.41 15.04
C THR A 269 16.10 2.42 15.31
N PRO A 270 16.49 2.20 16.58
CA PRO A 270 17.53 1.21 16.91
C PRO A 270 17.14 -0.18 16.41
N ILE A 271 18.09 -0.91 15.83
CA ILE A 271 17.81 -2.25 15.28
C ILE A 271 17.42 -3.24 16.38
N GLU A 272 17.95 -3.06 17.58
CA GLU A 272 17.62 -3.81 18.79
C GLU A 272 16.13 -3.67 19.12
N ARG A 273 15.56 -2.47 18.93
CA ARG A 273 14.12 -2.25 19.14
C ARG A 273 13.29 -3.01 18.11
N LEU A 274 13.69 -3.01 16.85
CA LEU A 274 13.01 -3.77 15.79
C LEU A 274 13.08 -5.28 16.05
N ARG A 275 14.25 -5.79 16.48
CA ARG A 275 14.44 -7.20 16.86
C ARG A 275 13.55 -7.59 18.03
N TRP A 276 13.47 -6.75 19.06
CA TRP A 276 12.58 -6.97 20.19
C TRP A 276 11.11 -7.06 19.76
N VAL A 277 10.63 -6.16 18.88
CA VAL A 277 9.26 -6.19 18.35
C VAL A 277 9.02 -7.49 17.58
N ALA A 278 9.97 -7.88 16.73
CA ALA A 278 9.87 -9.11 15.95
C ALA A 278 9.91 -10.37 16.82
N GLU A 279 10.67 -10.38 17.92
CA GLU A 279 10.70 -11.47 18.89
C GLU A 279 9.37 -11.59 19.65
N ARG A 280 8.79 -10.46 20.08
CA ARG A 280 7.47 -10.44 20.70
C ARG A 280 6.38 -10.95 19.77
N ALA A 281 6.29 -10.40 18.56
CA ALA A 281 5.34 -10.85 17.54
C ALA A 281 5.47 -12.36 17.24
N ARG A 282 6.70 -12.90 17.23
CA ARG A 282 6.95 -14.33 17.03
C ARG A 282 6.52 -15.16 18.24
N GLY A 283 6.74 -14.65 19.46
CA GLY A 283 6.29 -15.27 20.71
C GLY A 283 4.78 -15.44 20.78
N GLU A 284 4.03 -14.46 20.25
CA GLU A 284 2.57 -14.51 20.10
C GLU A 284 2.10 -15.34 18.88
N GLY A 285 3.03 -15.98 18.17
CA GLY A 285 2.74 -16.95 17.13
C GLY A 285 2.57 -16.39 15.71
N ILE A 286 2.93 -15.13 15.43
CA ILE A 286 2.95 -14.64 14.03
C ILE A 286 4.04 -15.39 13.25
N GLU A 287 3.65 -16.05 12.16
CA GLU A 287 4.48 -17.00 11.42
C GLU A 287 5.53 -16.32 10.53
N TYR A 288 5.17 -15.19 9.92
CA TYR A 288 5.98 -14.50 8.93
C TYR A 288 6.23 -13.06 9.36
N ILE A 289 7.42 -12.83 9.90
CA ILE A 289 7.87 -11.53 10.38
C ILE A 289 9.16 -11.16 9.65
N TYR A 290 9.18 -9.95 9.12
CA TYR A 290 10.31 -9.38 8.41
C TYR A 290 10.79 -8.12 9.11
N ILE A 291 12.10 -7.89 9.15
CA ILE A 291 12.63 -6.57 9.53
C ILE A 291 13.19 -5.93 8.26
N GLY A 292 12.48 -4.93 7.75
CA GLY A 292 12.84 -4.22 6.52
C GLY A 292 13.54 -2.90 6.77
N ASN A 293 14.03 -2.30 5.69
CA ASN A 293 14.81 -1.05 5.71
C ASN A 293 16.11 -1.14 6.54
N VAL A 294 16.70 -2.34 6.63
CA VAL A 294 17.99 -2.56 7.30
C VAL A 294 19.05 -3.12 6.36
N GLY A 295 18.66 -3.67 5.21
CA GLY A 295 19.58 -4.24 4.23
C GLY A 295 20.20 -5.57 4.66
N ASP A 296 19.55 -6.29 5.59
CA ASP A 296 20.00 -7.60 6.08
C ASP A 296 19.14 -8.72 5.46
N PRO A 297 19.69 -9.51 4.52
CA PRO A 297 19.00 -10.65 3.90
C PRO A 297 18.39 -11.63 4.89
N GLN A 298 19.01 -11.85 6.05
CA GLN A 298 18.53 -12.83 7.01
C GLN A 298 17.21 -12.42 7.66
N LEU A 299 16.95 -11.11 7.72
CA LEU A 299 15.76 -10.52 8.30
C LEU A 299 14.64 -10.31 7.26
N GLU A 300 14.96 -10.37 5.97
CA GLU A 300 14.02 -10.20 4.85
C GLU A 300 13.70 -11.52 4.12
N SER A 301 14.38 -12.61 4.47
CA SER A 301 14.17 -13.94 3.88
C SER A 301 13.00 -14.68 4.52
N THR A 302 12.20 -15.35 3.69
CA THR A 302 11.07 -16.18 4.15
C THR A 302 11.58 -17.50 4.69
N LYS A 303 11.29 -17.80 5.96
CA LYS A 303 11.58 -19.08 6.61
C LYS A 303 10.31 -19.90 6.77
N CYS A 304 10.42 -21.22 6.72
CA CYS A 304 9.33 -22.11 7.09
C CYS A 304 9.03 -21.96 8.58
N PRO A 305 7.80 -21.58 9.00
CA PRO A 305 7.49 -21.40 10.41
C PRO A 305 7.55 -22.73 11.19
N ARG A 306 7.40 -23.86 10.49
CA ARG A 306 7.41 -25.20 11.11
C ARG A 306 8.81 -25.77 11.35
N CYS A 307 9.72 -25.61 10.38
CA CYS A 307 11.01 -26.32 10.39
C CYS A 307 12.23 -25.40 10.25
N GLY A 308 12.03 -24.08 10.21
CA GLY A 308 13.08 -23.06 10.16
C GLY A 308 13.90 -22.98 8.87
N LYS A 309 13.62 -23.84 7.86
CA LYS A 309 14.33 -23.82 6.57
C LYS A 309 14.11 -22.46 5.89
N ILE A 310 15.17 -21.84 5.37
CA ILE A 310 15.05 -20.68 4.48
C ILE A 310 14.45 -21.17 3.16
N LEU A 311 13.32 -20.59 2.78
CA LEU A 311 12.52 -20.96 1.61
C LEU A 311 12.68 -19.96 0.49
N ILE A 312 12.70 -18.66 0.82
CA ILE A 312 12.92 -17.60 -0.15
C ILE A 312 14.04 -16.72 0.39
N TYR A 313 15.19 -16.75 -0.28
CA TYR A 313 16.32 -15.89 0.06
C TYR A 313 16.28 -14.62 -0.77
N ARG A 314 16.29 -13.46 -0.11
CA ARG A 314 16.24 -12.15 -0.75
C ARG A 314 17.48 -11.33 -0.45
N TYR A 315 18.00 -10.66 -1.48
CA TYR A 315 19.09 -9.70 -1.34
C TYR A 315 18.99 -8.62 -2.43
N SER A 316 19.19 -7.36 -2.05
CA SER A 316 19.09 -6.18 -2.92
C SER A 316 17.81 -6.15 -3.77
N TYR A 317 16.65 -6.39 -3.12
CA TYR A 317 15.32 -6.37 -3.73
C TYR A 317 15.14 -7.40 -4.86
N ARG A 318 15.81 -8.55 -4.75
CA ARG A 318 15.70 -9.69 -5.67
C ARG A 318 15.53 -10.98 -4.90
N VAL A 319 14.87 -11.95 -5.52
CA VAL A 319 14.85 -13.33 -5.04
C VAL A 319 16.03 -14.08 -5.64
N TRP A 320 16.95 -14.49 -4.78
CA TRP A 320 18.14 -15.25 -5.16
C TRP A 320 17.90 -16.76 -5.09
N GLU A 321 17.10 -17.20 -4.12
CA GLU A 321 16.68 -18.59 -4.01
C GLU A 321 15.17 -18.67 -3.81
N PHE A 322 14.52 -19.57 -4.53
CA PHE A 322 13.10 -19.87 -4.40
C PHE A 322 12.92 -21.39 -4.23
N ASN A 323 13.03 -21.84 -2.98
CA ASN A 323 13.12 -23.24 -2.58
C ASN A 323 11.77 -23.76 -2.05
N LEU A 324 10.73 -23.69 -2.89
CA LEU A 324 9.38 -24.13 -2.57
C LEU A 324 8.89 -25.17 -3.57
N ASP A 325 8.29 -26.24 -3.07
CA ASP A 325 7.56 -27.17 -3.92
C ASP A 325 6.23 -26.53 -4.31
N ARG A 326 5.76 -26.84 -5.52
CA ARG A 326 4.48 -26.37 -6.02
C ARG A 326 3.54 -27.54 -6.26
N ASP A 327 2.35 -27.44 -5.66
CA ASP A 327 1.25 -28.39 -5.82
C ASP A 327 0.00 -27.59 -6.27
N GLY A 328 -0.24 -27.60 -7.59
CA GLY A 328 -1.22 -26.71 -8.22
C GLY A 328 -0.93 -25.23 -7.97
N ASN A 329 -1.81 -24.56 -7.24
CA ASN A 329 -1.67 -23.15 -6.85
C ASN A 329 -1.15 -22.96 -5.42
N ARG A 330 -0.69 -24.03 -4.76
CA ARG A 330 -0.16 -23.98 -3.39
C ARG A 330 1.35 -24.16 -3.40
N TYR A 331 2.02 -23.38 -2.55
CA TYR A 331 3.44 -23.50 -2.28
C TYR A 331 3.67 -24.24 -0.97
N ARG A 332 4.64 -25.16 -0.93
CA ARG A 332 4.94 -25.98 0.25
C ARG A 332 6.42 -26.00 0.54
N CYS A 333 6.74 -26.08 1.82
CA CYS A 333 8.10 -26.32 2.28
C CYS A 333 8.58 -27.72 1.84
N PRO A 334 9.69 -27.86 1.10
CA PRO A 334 10.17 -29.16 0.64
C PRO A 334 10.70 -30.06 1.76
N ARG A 335 10.97 -29.50 2.95
CA ARG A 335 11.47 -30.27 4.11
C ARG A 335 10.35 -30.91 4.93
N CYS A 336 9.20 -30.24 5.08
CA CYS A 336 8.16 -30.66 6.03
C CYS A 336 6.73 -30.53 5.50
N SER A 337 6.58 -30.23 4.20
CA SER A 337 5.30 -30.07 3.48
C SER A 337 4.36 -28.97 4.00
N TYR A 338 4.83 -28.11 4.92
CA TYR A 338 4.03 -26.99 5.43
C TYR A 338 3.63 -26.04 4.31
N SER A 339 2.36 -25.64 4.27
CA SER A 339 1.84 -24.72 3.25
C SER A 339 2.31 -23.30 3.53
N ILE A 340 2.79 -22.62 2.50
CA ILE A 340 3.31 -21.25 2.59
C ILE A 340 2.36 -20.33 1.82
N PRO A 341 1.77 -19.32 2.47
CA PRO A 341 0.73 -18.49 1.85
C PRO A 341 1.38 -17.51 0.88
N ILE A 342 1.52 -17.92 -0.39
CA ILE A 342 2.03 -17.08 -1.48
C ILE A 342 0.92 -16.91 -2.52
N LYS A 343 0.65 -15.65 -2.90
CA LYS A 343 -0.24 -15.27 -3.99
C LYS A 343 0.58 -15.03 -5.25
N GLY A 344 0.04 -15.45 -6.40
CA GLY A 344 0.72 -15.31 -7.68
C GLY A 344 1.75 -16.40 -7.92
N ARG A 345 2.56 -16.24 -8.97
CA ARG A 345 3.61 -17.19 -9.35
C ARG A 345 4.99 -16.57 -9.19
N TYR A 346 5.98 -17.40 -8.89
CA TYR A 346 7.38 -17.01 -9.01
C TYR A 346 7.70 -16.68 -10.47
N ILE A 347 8.36 -15.55 -10.69
CA ILE A 347 8.86 -15.13 -12.00
C ILE A 347 10.35 -15.44 -12.07
N PRO A 348 10.79 -16.41 -12.87
CA PRO A 348 12.21 -16.66 -13.08
C PRO A 348 12.88 -15.42 -13.64
N TRP A 349 14.19 -15.34 -13.44
CA TRP A 349 14.99 -14.29 -14.03
C TRP A 349 14.71 -14.16 -15.53
N LYS A 350 14.32 -12.96 -15.94
CA LYS A 350 14.34 -12.57 -17.35
C LYS A 350 15.82 -12.44 -17.72
N SER A 351 16.38 -13.48 -18.30
CA SER A 351 17.66 -13.36 -19.00
C SER A 351 17.42 -12.51 -20.25
N ASN A 352 17.51 -11.20 -20.11
CA ASN A 352 17.66 -10.27 -21.23
C ASN A 352 18.47 -9.07 -20.74
N THR A 353 19.73 -8.98 -21.13
CA THR A 353 20.19 -8.17 -22.27
C THR A 353 20.03 -6.68 -21.99
N LEU A 354 21.15 -6.07 -21.57
CA LEU A 354 21.46 -4.63 -21.61
C LEU A 354 20.52 -3.69 -20.83
N ILE A 355 21.01 -3.25 -19.67
CA ILE A 355 21.10 -1.81 -19.39
C ILE A 355 22.57 -1.50 -19.10
#